data_AF-H3B8F2-F1
#
_entry.id   AF-H3B8F2-F1
#
_cell.length_a   1.000
_cell.length_b   1.000
_cell.length_c   1.000
_cell.angle_alpha   90.00
_cell.angle_beta   90.00
_cell.angle_gamma   90.00
#
_symmetry.space_group_name_H-M   'P 1'
#
loop_
_entity.id
_entity.type
_entity.pdbx_description
1 polymer ?
#
loop_
_entity_poly.entity_id
_entity_poly.type
_entity_poly.pdbx_seq_one_letter_code
_entity_poly.pdbx_strand_id
1 'polypeptide(L)'
;LSHTAPVLLLVFPISIGCSATLSYNYSEYVYIKFLETFQPIFDEPGMRPSTNCTGPTQVNVSLTIHEILGVLWFNEFLVWDPADFDGMERIALPVEFLWRPDFYFYEFMGEDASPYVPYLYVNHNGVVTYIVPSKLVTSCHLDVFYFPFDTHTCTLTIGPFLSTVNDITMGHHSTPQELFLKSLEHIKESGEWELTDFDTELLSFLFQGVVSPEEWAMMIYTVKIRRRPTHYLVNLLIPSALLMLIEILSFFLPAHSTDRSIFKVTVLLGYAVFLLFVNDILPVNSGGTPLIGGYFLVCLALMIVDLLESILISRIMHRSS
;
A
#
# COMPACT_ATOMS: atom_id res chain seq x y z
N LEU A 1 -3.17 -1.85 -32.14
CA LEU A 1 -1.76 -2.28 -32.20
C LEU A 1 -1.53 -3.23 -31.04
N SER A 2 -1.41 -4.53 -31.30
CA SER A 2 -1.21 -5.56 -30.27
C SER A 2 0.28 -5.69 -29.96
N HIS A 3 0.68 -5.36 -28.73
CA HIS A 3 2.03 -5.64 -28.24
C HIS A 3 2.10 -7.09 -27.76
N THR A 4 2.66 -7.94 -28.62
CA THR A 4 3.16 -9.27 -28.27
C THR A 4 4.50 -9.12 -27.55
N ALA A 5 4.55 -9.45 -26.25
CA ALA A 5 5.82 -9.64 -25.52
C ALA A 5 6.45 -10.98 -25.92
N PRO A 6 7.78 -11.08 -26.09
CA PRO A 6 8.43 -12.34 -26.42
C PRO A 6 8.54 -13.22 -25.17
N VAL A 7 7.88 -14.39 -25.19
CA VAL A 7 8.04 -15.44 -24.18
C VAL A 7 9.27 -16.27 -24.54
N LEU A 8 10.30 -16.24 -23.69
CA LEU A 8 11.49 -17.06 -23.83
C LEU A 8 11.20 -18.47 -23.28
N LEU A 9 10.89 -19.43 -24.17
CA LEU A 9 10.73 -20.84 -23.83
C LEU A 9 12.11 -21.52 -23.83
N LEU A 10 12.67 -21.75 -22.64
CA LEU A 10 13.83 -22.61 -22.46
C LEU A 10 13.38 -24.07 -22.38
N VAL A 11 13.55 -24.80 -23.48
CA VAL A 11 13.33 -26.25 -23.54
C VAL A 11 14.66 -26.95 -23.31
N PHE A 12 14.84 -27.57 -22.14
CA PHE A 12 15.98 -28.46 -21.90
C PHE A 12 15.62 -29.88 -22.36
N PRO A 13 16.48 -30.57 -23.14
CA PRO A 13 16.25 -31.96 -23.51
C PRO A 13 16.54 -32.85 -22.31
N ILE A 14 15.50 -33.51 -21.77
CA ILE A 14 15.66 -34.55 -20.75
C ILE A 14 16.06 -35.83 -21.47
N SER A 15 17.36 -36.16 -21.45
CA SER A 15 17.84 -37.50 -21.75
C SER A 15 17.47 -38.43 -20.60
N ILE A 16 16.57 -39.37 -20.85
CA ILE A 16 16.21 -40.43 -19.89
C ILE A 16 17.36 -41.45 -19.87
N GLY A 17 18.30 -41.26 -18.96
CA GLY A 17 19.29 -42.26 -18.56
C GLY A 17 18.80 -42.99 -17.32
N CYS A 18 18.34 -44.22 -17.48
CA CYS A 18 17.93 -45.09 -16.39
C CYS A 18 19.18 -45.65 -15.69
N SER A 19 19.47 -45.19 -14.47
CA SER A 19 20.26 -45.94 -13.48
C SER A 19 19.97 -45.37 -12.09
N ALA A 20 18.82 -45.76 -11.52
CA ALA A 20 18.49 -45.44 -10.14
C ALA A 20 19.26 -46.36 -9.19
N THR A 21 20.51 -46.03 -8.90
CA THR A 21 21.11 -46.37 -7.61
C THR A 21 20.54 -45.39 -6.58
N LEU A 22 19.66 -45.86 -5.69
CA LEU A 22 19.21 -45.11 -4.52
C LEU A 22 20.40 -44.91 -3.57
N SER A 23 21.22 -43.89 -3.84
CA SER A 23 22.07 -43.31 -2.82
C SER A 23 21.16 -42.42 -1.97
N TYR A 24 20.73 -42.90 -0.80
CA TYR A 24 20.18 -42.01 0.22
C TYR A 24 21.21 -40.92 0.46
N ASN A 25 20.88 -39.69 0.06
CA ASN A 25 21.80 -38.57 0.23
C ASN A 25 21.88 -38.31 1.74
N TYR A 26 23.07 -38.23 2.33
CA TYR A 26 23.25 -38.12 3.79
C TYR A 26 22.44 -36.94 4.38
N SER A 27 22.29 -35.86 3.61
CA SER A 27 21.45 -34.70 3.92
C SER A 27 19.95 -35.01 4.06
N GLU A 28 19.44 -35.98 3.29
CA GLU A 28 18.03 -36.41 3.34
C GLU A 28 17.74 -37.19 4.63
N TYR A 29 18.70 -38.00 5.10
CA TYR A 29 18.60 -38.71 6.38
C TYR A 29 18.51 -37.76 7.58
N VAL A 30 19.33 -36.70 7.60
CA VAL A 30 19.29 -35.69 8.68
C VAL A 30 17.95 -34.97 8.72
N TYR A 31 17.38 -34.64 7.55
CA TYR A 31 16.06 -34.01 7.46
C TYR A 31 14.95 -34.93 7.96
N ILE A 32 14.97 -36.21 7.60
CA ILE A 32 14.03 -37.22 8.09
C ILE A 32 14.14 -37.36 9.61
N LYS A 33 15.37 -37.46 10.15
CA LYS A 33 15.61 -37.52 11.60
C LYS A 33 15.02 -36.30 12.33
N PHE A 34 15.19 -35.10 11.77
CA PHE A 34 14.60 -33.88 12.31
C PHE A 34 13.07 -33.96 12.34
N LEU A 35 12.46 -34.35 11.22
CA LEU A 35 11.01 -34.49 11.13
C LEU A 35 10.46 -35.51 12.13
N GLU A 36 11.08 -36.69 12.23
CA GLU A 36 10.69 -37.72 13.20
C GLU A 36 10.83 -37.26 14.65
N THR A 37 11.87 -36.47 14.95
CA THR A 37 12.12 -35.95 16.30
C THR A 37 11.02 -34.99 16.75
N PHE A 38 10.52 -34.15 15.84
CA PHE A 38 9.53 -33.12 16.15
C PHE A 38 8.10 -33.46 15.66
N GLN A 39 7.89 -34.68 15.16
CA GLN A 39 6.59 -35.17 14.69
C GLN A 39 5.43 -34.91 15.68
N PRO A 40 5.58 -35.11 17.02
CA PRO A 40 4.50 -34.84 17.96
C PRO A 40 4.02 -33.39 17.98
N ILE A 41 4.88 -32.44 17.59
CA ILE A 41 4.52 -31.02 17.47
C ILE A 41 3.80 -30.78 16.14
N PHE A 42 4.29 -31.38 15.06
CA PHE A 42 3.71 -31.23 13.72
C PHE A 42 2.32 -31.89 13.60
N ASP A 43 2.05 -32.90 14.42
CA ASP A 43 0.73 -33.54 14.52
C ASP A 43 -0.31 -32.63 15.21
N GLU A 44 0.12 -31.61 15.96
CA GLU A 44 -0.75 -30.67 16.71
C GLU A 44 -0.43 -29.20 16.36
N PRO A 45 -0.56 -28.79 15.08
CA PRO A 45 -0.12 -27.47 14.62
C PRO A 45 -0.93 -26.30 15.18
N GLY A 46 -2.08 -26.56 15.83
CA GLY A 46 -2.90 -25.54 16.48
C GLY A 46 -2.45 -25.16 17.90
N MET A 47 -1.46 -25.86 18.46
CA MET A 47 -1.07 -25.65 19.86
C MET A 47 -0.14 -24.44 20.01
N ARG A 48 -0.55 -23.46 20.82
CA ARG A 48 0.28 -22.30 21.17
C ARG A 48 1.62 -22.79 21.77
N PRO A 49 2.76 -22.24 21.33
CA PRO A 49 4.06 -22.68 21.80
C PRO A 49 4.35 -22.09 23.19
N SER A 50 3.73 -22.68 24.21
CA SER A 50 3.93 -22.33 25.61
C SER A 50 3.85 -23.55 26.53
N THR A 51 4.90 -23.81 27.30
CA THR A 51 4.99 -24.77 28.40
C THR A 51 4.17 -24.29 29.59
N ASN A 52 4.07 -22.97 29.75
CA ASN A 52 3.23 -22.33 30.74
C ASN A 52 1.98 -21.70 30.09
N CYS A 53 0.84 -22.39 30.19
CA CYS A 53 -0.43 -21.92 29.64
C CYS A 53 -0.91 -20.57 30.22
N THR A 54 -0.36 -20.13 31.35
CA THR A 54 -0.72 -18.84 31.99
C THR A 54 0.12 -17.65 31.52
N GLY A 55 1.24 -17.89 30.85
CA GLY A 55 2.11 -16.81 30.32
C GLY A 55 1.83 -16.52 28.85
N PRO A 56 1.89 -15.25 28.40
CA PRO A 56 1.67 -14.90 26.99
C PRO A 56 2.88 -15.22 26.11
N THR A 57 2.63 -15.50 24.84
CA THR A 57 3.66 -15.66 23.81
C THR A 57 4.02 -14.29 23.24
N GLN A 58 5.30 -13.94 23.23
CA GLN A 58 5.76 -12.69 22.63
C GLN A 58 5.81 -12.81 21.11
N VAL A 59 5.11 -11.90 20.43
CA VAL A 59 5.05 -11.80 18.97
C VAL A 59 5.54 -10.42 18.56
N ASN A 60 6.67 -10.38 17.87
CA ASN A 60 7.23 -9.15 17.34
C ASN A 60 6.84 -8.99 15.87
N VAL A 61 6.40 -7.80 15.50
CA VAL A 61 6.00 -7.49 14.13
C VAL A 61 6.83 -6.34 13.57
N SER A 62 7.09 -6.40 12.28
CA SER A 62 7.75 -5.36 11.50
C SER A 62 6.99 -5.19 10.19
N LEU A 63 6.44 -3.99 9.97
CA LEU A 63 5.80 -3.63 8.70
C LEU A 63 6.69 -2.70 7.88
N THR A 64 6.91 -3.01 6.62
CA THR A 64 7.61 -2.14 5.66
C THR A 64 6.62 -1.68 4.59
N ILE A 65 6.52 -0.37 4.36
CA ILE A 65 5.69 0.19 3.27
C ILE A 65 6.35 -0.20 1.95
N HIS A 66 5.57 -0.79 1.05
CA HIS A 66 5.96 -1.79 0.03
C HIS A 66 5.70 -3.24 0.45
N GLU A 67 4.63 -3.44 1.22
CA GLU A 67 3.92 -4.72 1.29
C GLU A 67 4.75 -5.88 1.85
N ILE A 68 5.57 -5.69 2.89
CA ILE A 68 6.22 -6.81 3.59
C ILE A 68 5.91 -6.74 5.09
N LEU A 69 5.24 -7.78 5.58
CA LEU A 69 4.98 -8.02 6.99
C LEU A 69 5.91 -9.12 7.49
N GLY A 70 6.79 -8.78 8.43
CA GLY A 70 7.59 -9.74 9.18
C GLY A 70 6.97 -10.00 10.54
N VAL A 71 6.70 -11.27 10.85
CA VAL A 71 6.21 -11.74 12.14
C VAL A 71 7.24 -12.70 12.73
N LEU A 72 7.67 -12.42 13.95
CA LEU A 72 8.66 -13.21 14.67
C LEU A 72 8.12 -13.61 16.03
N TRP A 73 8.27 -14.88 16.38
CA TRP A 73 7.91 -15.38 17.71
C TRP A 73 8.87 -16.49 18.13
N PHE A 74 8.91 -16.77 19.42
CA PHE A 74 9.69 -17.87 19.97
C PHE A 74 8.81 -19.10 20.16
N ASN A 75 9.32 -20.27 19.74
CA ASN A 75 8.72 -21.56 19.98
C ASN A 75 9.67 -22.45 20.78
N GLU A 76 9.40 -22.63 22.07
CA GLU A 76 10.28 -23.37 22.97
C GLU A 76 10.30 -24.88 22.70
N PHE A 77 9.31 -25.40 21.98
CA PHE A 77 9.27 -26.81 21.58
C PHE A 77 10.16 -27.10 20.36
N LEU A 78 10.64 -26.06 19.66
CA LEU A 78 11.46 -26.17 18.45
C LEU A 78 12.88 -25.65 18.65
N VAL A 79 13.50 -26.08 19.75
CA VAL A 79 14.91 -25.79 20.07
C VAL A 79 15.73 -27.05 19.87
N TRP A 80 16.85 -26.94 19.17
CA TRP A 80 17.78 -28.06 18.99
C TRP A 80 19.24 -27.61 19.03
N ASP A 81 20.13 -28.55 19.36
CA ASP A 81 21.56 -28.36 19.20
C ASP A 81 21.95 -28.66 17.74
N PRO A 82 22.53 -27.70 16.99
CA PRO A 82 23.01 -27.96 15.64
C PRO A 82 23.92 -29.18 15.53
N ALA A 83 24.70 -29.52 16.58
CA ALA A 83 25.59 -30.67 16.58
C ALA A 83 24.84 -32.02 16.40
N ASP A 84 23.58 -32.10 16.85
CA ASP A 84 22.75 -33.31 16.72
C ASP A 84 22.16 -33.49 15.31
N PHE A 85 22.22 -32.43 14.49
CA PHE A 85 21.63 -32.33 13.16
C PHE A 85 22.61 -31.76 12.11
N ASP A 86 23.87 -32.22 12.15
CA ASP A 86 24.91 -31.92 11.15
C ASP A 86 25.18 -30.41 10.95
N GLY A 87 25.15 -29.64 12.05
CA GLY A 87 25.35 -28.20 12.04
C GLY A 87 24.16 -27.41 11.49
N MET A 88 22.97 -28.00 11.39
CA MET A 88 21.78 -27.31 10.92
C MET A 88 21.36 -26.21 11.90
N GLU A 89 21.56 -24.95 11.51
CA GLU A 89 21.18 -23.78 12.32
C GLU A 89 19.79 -23.22 11.98
N ARG A 90 19.28 -23.50 10.77
CA ARG A 90 17.97 -23.04 10.31
C ARG A 90 17.32 -24.04 9.38
N ILE A 91 16.00 -24.12 9.43
CA ILE A 91 15.18 -24.98 8.57
C ILE A 91 13.95 -24.22 8.05
N ALA A 92 13.53 -24.52 6.82
CA ALA A 92 12.26 -24.04 6.27
C ALA A 92 11.18 -25.09 6.47
N LEU A 93 10.06 -24.72 7.11
CA LEU A 93 8.94 -25.62 7.39
C LEU A 93 7.65 -25.08 6.78
N PRO A 94 6.76 -25.96 6.29
CA PRO A 94 5.41 -25.57 5.91
C PRO A 94 4.70 -24.87 7.07
N VAL A 95 4.02 -23.77 6.76
CA VAL A 95 3.30 -22.97 7.77
C VAL A 95 2.18 -23.76 8.44
N GLU A 96 1.61 -24.75 7.74
CA GLU A 96 0.53 -25.61 8.23
C GLU A 96 0.95 -26.56 9.35
N PHE A 97 2.26 -26.82 9.51
CA PHE A 97 2.77 -27.70 10.57
C PHE A 97 3.00 -26.99 11.90
N LEU A 98 2.82 -25.68 11.94
CA LEU A 98 3.19 -24.87 13.08
C LEU A 98 2.08 -23.91 13.47
N TRP A 99 1.96 -23.72 14.79
CA TRP A 99 1.13 -22.66 15.30
C TRP A 99 1.67 -21.32 14.83
N ARG A 100 0.75 -20.46 14.39
CA ARG A 100 1.02 -19.09 13.98
C ARG A 100 0.06 -18.16 14.72
N PRO A 101 0.51 -16.97 15.13
CA PRO A 101 -0.36 -16.01 15.76
C PRO A 101 -1.47 -15.58 14.80
N ASP A 102 -2.67 -15.36 15.35
CA ASP A 102 -3.72 -14.65 14.66
C ASP A 102 -3.36 -13.16 14.60
N PHE A 103 -3.43 -12.57 13.41
CA PHE A 103 -3.30 -11.13 13.25
C PHE A 103 -4.23 -10.67 12.14
N TYR A 104 -4.80 -9.49 12.33
CA TYR A 104 -5.79 -8.88 11.46
C TYR A 104 -5.51 -7.40 11.30
N PHE A 105 -5.84 -6.86 10.12
CA PHE A 105 -5.75 -5.44 9.82
C PHE A 105 -7.13 -4.80 10.02
N TYR A 106 -7.29 -3.97 11.04
CA TYR A 106 -8.62 -3.46 11.43
C TYR A 106 -9.23 -2.49 10.39
N GLU A 107 -8.38 -1.79 9.65
CA GLU A 107 -8.79 -0.88 8.57
C GLU A 107 -9.00 -1.60 7.23
N PHE A 108 -8.92 -2.93 7.17
CA PHE A 108 -9.09 -3.68 5.93
C PHE A 108 -10.51 -3.52 5.35
N MET A 109 -10.61 -3.14 4.07
CA MET A 109 -11.88 -2.79 3.42
C MET A 109 -12.26 -3.66 2.21
N GLY A 110 -11.43 -4.63 1.79
CA GLY A 110 -11.57 -5.21 0.46
C GLY A 110 -11.07 -6.64 0.30
N GLU A 111 -10.40 -6.88 -0.83
CA GLU A 111 -9.83 -8.17 -1.20
C GLU A 111 -8.35 -8.20 -0.80
N ASP A 112 -7.95 -9.28 -0.13
CA ASP A 112 -6.56 -9.54 0.19
C ASP A 112 -5.91 -10.16 -1.07
N ALA A 113 -5.10 -9.36 -1.76
CA ALA A 113 -4.40 -9.79 -2.96
C ALA A 113 -2.95 -10.23 -2.65
N SER A 114 -2.67 -10.54 -1.37
CA SER A 114 -1.36 -10.98 -0.91
C SER A 114 -0.98 -12.34 -1.50
N PRO A 115 0.25 -12.49 -2.03
CA PRO A 115 0.77 -13.79 -2.42
C PRO A 115 0.82 -14.76 -1.23
N TYR A 116 0.34 -15.98 -1.42
CA TYR A 116 0.46 -17.02 -0.41
C TYR A 116 1.91 -17.49 -0.28
N VAL A 117 2.43 -17.50 0.95
CA VAL A 117 3.78 -17.99 1.28
C VAL A 117 3.63 -19.28 2.11
N PRO A 118 3.93 -20.46 1.54
CA PRO A 118 3.67 -21.74 2.21
C PRO A 118 4.69 -22.11 3.30
N TYR A 119 5.83 -21.41 3.38
CA TYR A 119 6.93 -21.77 4.28
C TYR A 119 7.32 -20.63 5.20
N LEU A 120 7.83 -21.00 6.38
CA LEU A 120 8.48 -20.10 7.33
C LEU A 120 9.86 -20.65 7.70
N TYR A 121 10.71 -19.81 8.28
CA TYR A 121 12.01 -20.25 8.80
C TYR A 121 11.94 -20.44 10.31
N VAL A 122 12.54 -21.53 10.79
CA VAL A 122 12.80 -21.77 12.21
C VAL A 122 14.30 -21.85 12.41
N ASN A 123 14.81 -21.11 13.39
CA ASN A 123 16.21 -21.16 13.80
C ASN A 123 16.38 -22.14 14.97
N HIS A 124 17.58 -22.70 15.12
CA HIS A 124 17.91 -23.69 16.15
C HIS A 124 17.66 -23.20 17.59
N ASN A 125 17.68 -21.89 17.78
CA ASN A 125 17.36 -21.22 19.03
C ASN A 125 15.86 -21.03 19.27
N GLY A 126 14.98 -21.69 18.51
CA GLY A 126 13.51 -21.63 18.65
C GLY A 126 12.85 -20.38 18.08
N VAL A 127 13.61 -19.45 17.48
CA VAL A 127 13.00 -18.25 16.86
C VAL A 127 12.40 -18.63 15.50
N VAL A 128 11.10 -18.40 15.37
CA VAL A 128 10.35 -18.58 14.13
C VAL A 128 10.20 -17.23 13.44
N THR A 129 10.49 -17.19 12.15
CA THR A 129 10.40 -16.01 11.29
C THR A 129 9.47 -16.29 10.12
N TYR A 130 8.35 -15.56 10.07
CA TYR A 130 7.38 -15.62 8.99
C TYR A 130 7.29 -14.26 8.30
N ILE A 131 7.75 -14.21 7.06
CA ILE A 131 7.78 -12.99 6.25
C ILE A 131 6.81 -13.17 5.09
N VAL A 132 5.80 -12.32 5.02
CA VAL A 132 4.79 -12.36 3.96
C VAL A 132 4.75 -11.06 3.18
N PRO A 133 4.63 -11.15 1.84
CA PRO A 133 4.19 -10.01 1.07
C PRO A 133 2.73 -9.70 1.40
N SER A 134 2.35 -8.43 1.52
CA SER A 134 1.04 -7.99 1.99
C SER A 134 0.43 -6.92 1.10
N LYS A 135 -0.50 -7.31 0.22
CA LYS A 135 -1.21 -6.39 -0.68
C LYS A 135 -2.62 -6.15 -0.18
N LEU A 136 -2.77 -5.08 0.61
CA LEU A 136 -3.97 -4.79 1.38
C LEU A 136 -4.61 -3.48 0.93
N VAL A 137 -5.94 -3.48 0.86
CA VAL A 137 -6.75 -2.26 0.66
C VAL A 137 -7.31 -1.84 2.01
N THR A 138 -6.87 -0.69 2.52
CA THR A 138 -7.25 -0.19 3.85
C THR A 138 -8.04 1.13 3.77
N SER A 139 -8.85 1.37 4.80
CA SER A 139 -9.56 2.63 4.99
C SER A 139 -8.60 3.71 5.48
N CYS A 140 -8.57 4.85 4.80
CA CYS A 140 -7.91 6.06 5.32
C CYS A 140 -8.74 7.29 4.96
N HIS A 141 -8.86 8.22 5.91
CA HIS A 141 -9.50 9.50 5.66
C HIS A 141 -8.53 10.46 4.95
N LEU A 142 -8.86 10.85 3.72
CA LEU A 142 -8.04 11.74 2.91
C LEU A 142 -8.67 13.13 2.81
N ASP A 143 -7.97 14.15 3.32
CA ASP A 143 -8.37 15.55 3.16
C ASP A 143 -7.81 16.13 1.86
N VAL A 144 -8.68 16.21 0.85
CA VAL A 144 -8.31 16.64 -0.50
C VAL A 144 -8.38 18.16 -0.71
N PHE A 145 -8.58 18.96 0.33
CA PHE A 145 -8.76 20.41 0.17
C PHE A 145 -7.57 21.08 -0.55
N TYR A 146 -6.34 20.73 -0.17
CA TYR A 146 -5.11 21.28 -0.76
C TYR A 146 -4.57 20.51 -1.98
N PHE A 147 -5.35 19.59 -2.55
CA PHE A 147 -4.96 18.83 -3.74
C PHE A 147 -4.45 19.77 -4.87
N PRO A 148 -3.32 19.47 -5.54
CA PRO A 148 -2.48 18.26 -5.44
C PRO A 148 -1.27 18.41 -4.50
N PHE A 149 -1.26 19.41 -3.62
CA PHE A 149 -0.22 19.67 -2.62
C PHE A 149 -0.57 19.11 -1.23
N ASP A 150 -1.39 18.06 -1.23
CA ASP A 150 -1.95 17.41 -0.07
C ASP A 150 -0.93 16.49 0.62
N THR A 151 -1.06 16.41 1.95
CA THR A 151 -0.32 15.49 2.83
C THR A 151 -1.34 14.79 3.70
N HIS A 152 -1.25 13.46 3.79
CA HIS A 152 -2.17 12.63 4.54
C HIS A 152 -1.43 11.83 5.60
N THR A 153 -2.13 11.59 6.70
CA THR A 153 -1.69 10.70 7.77
C THR A 153 -2.71 9.57 7.86
N CYS A 154 -2.28 8.37 7.52
CA CYS A 154 -3.09 7.15 7.58
C CYS A 154 -2.62 6.27 8.72
N THR A 155 -3.56 5.68 9.45
CA THR A 155 -3.27 4.68 10.48
C THR A 155 -3.55 3.29 9.94
N LEU A 156 -2.68 2.34 10.28
CA LEU A 156 -2.87 0.94 10.01
C LEU A 156 -2.64 0.16 11.30
N THR A 157 -3.69 -0.49 11.79
CA THR A 157 -3.71 -1.19 13.05
C THR A 157 -3.64 -2.69 12.81
N ILE A 158 -2.63 -3.33 13.40
CA ILE A 158 -2.42 -4.78 13.36
C ILE A 158 -2.58 -5.33 14.78
N GLY A 159 -3.45 -6.32 14.94
CA GLY A 159 -3.67 -6.97 16.23
C GLY A 159 -4.24 -8.37 16.09
N PRO A 160 -4.19 -9.19 17.15
CA PRO A 160 -4.90 -10.45 17.19
C PRO A 160 -6.41 -10.19 17.21
N PHE A 161 -7.17 -11.06 16.56
CA PHE A 161 -8.62 -10.93 16.53
C PHE A 161 -9.27 -11.70 17.68
N LEU A 162 -8.68 -12.84 18.06
CA LEU A 162 -9.19 -13.73 19.10
C LEU A 162 -8.33 -13.66 20.37
N SER A 163 -7.01 -13.67 20.22
CA SER A 163 -6.08 -13.76 21.35
C SER A 163 -6.03 -12.45 22.17
N THR A 164 -6.00 -12.57 23.50
CA THR A 164 -5.90 -11.42 24.42
C THR A 164 -4.45 -11.14 24.82
N VAL A 165 -4.20 -10.08 25.59
CA VAL A 165 -2.88 -9.78 26.17
C VAL A 165 -2.32 -10.91 27.05
N ASN A 166 -3.19 -11.79 27.57
CA ASN A 166 -2.79 -12.95 28.37
C ASN A 166 -2.26 -14.09 27.50
N ASP A 167 -2.65 -14.11 26.21
CA ASP A 167 -2.27 -15.15 25.26
C ASP A 167 -1.09 -14.71 24.40
N ILE A 168 -1.14 -13.47 23.90
CA ILE A 168 -0.15 -12.89 22.99
C ILE A 168 0.22 -11.47 23.44
N THR A 169 1.51 -11.22 23.58
CA THR A 169 2.05 -9.87 23.77
C THR A 169 2.70 -9.40 22.47
N MET A 170 2.26 -8.25 21.98
CA MET A 170 2.83 -7.65 20.77
C MET A 170 4.03 -6.76 21.07
N GLY A 171 5.04 -6.80 20.21
CA GLY A 171 6.25 -5.98 20.32
C GLY A 171 6.75 -5.47 18.98
N HIS A 172 7.52 -4.39 19.02
CA HIS A 172 8.22 -3.88 17.86
C HIS A 172 9.53 -4.67 17.67
N HIS A 173 9.72 -5.23 16.47
CA HIS A 173 11.02 -5.82 16.12
C HIS A 173 12.06 -4.74 15.79
N SER A 174 11.64 -3.63 15.20
CA SER A 174 12.50 -2.57 14.68
C SER A 174 12.02 -1.21 15.17
N THR A 175 12.92 -0.24 15.27
CA THR A 175 12.57 1.14 15.64
C THR A 175 11.80 1.84 14.50
N PRO A 176 10.99 2.87 14.80
CA PRO A 176 10.31 3.67 13.76
C PRO A 176 11.26 4.19 12.68
N GLN A 177 12.46 4.64 13.08
CA GLN A 177 13.47 5.16 12.18
C GLN A 177 14.03 4.09 11.22
N GLU A 178 14.28 2.88 11.72
CA GLU A 178 14.70 1.75 10.89
C GLU A 178 13.61 1.33 9.91
N LEU A 179 12.35 1.29 10.37
CA LEU A 179 11.21 0.98 9.51
C LEU A 179 11.02 2.04 8.42
N PHE A 180 11.19 3.32 8.74
CA PHE A 180 11.16 4.41 7.78
C PHE A 180 12.24 4.26 6.70
N LEU A 181 13.50 4.08 7.11
CA LEU A 181 14.63 3.93 6.18
C LEU A 181 14.49 2.68 5.30
N LYS A 182 14.09 1.55 5.89
CA LYS A 182 13.85 0.31 5.16
C LYS A 182 12.70 0.48 4.17
N SER A 183 11.63 1.16 4.57
CA SER A 183 10.50 1.46 3.67
C SER A 183 10.95 2.34 2.49
N LEU A 184 11.76 3.38 2.74
CA LEU A 184 12.33 4.21 1.68
C LEU A 184 13.22 3.41 0.73
N GLU A 185 13.99 2.44 1.22
CA GLU A 185 14.82 1.58 0.36
C GLU A 185 13.96 0.70 -0.56
N HIS A 186 12.80 0.24 -0.10
CA HIS A 186 11.90 -0.60 -0.90
C HIS A 186 11.04 0.23 -1.86
N ILE A 187 10.71 1.48 -1.52
CA ILE A 187 10.06 2.45 -2.41
C ILE A 187 11.11 2.99 -3.41
N LYS A 188 11.54 2.12 -4.33
CA LYS A 188 12.60 2.45 -5.32
C LYS A 188 12.11 3.28 -6.51
N GLU A 189 10.80 3.37 -6.73
CA GLU A 189 10.23 4.11 -7.87
C GLU A 189 9.60 5.45 -7.46
N SER A 190 9.72 6.43 -8.35
CA SER A 190 9.04 7.73 -8.26
C SER A 190 7.54 7.58 -8.51
N GLY A 191 6.83 7.01 -7.55
CA GLY A 191 5.37 6.97 -7.53
C GLY A 191 4.77 8.36 -7.33
N GLU A 192 3.45 8.42 -7.38
CA GLU A 192 2.68 9.63 -7.10
C GLU A 192 2.88 10.13 -5.65
N TRP A 193 3.16 9.21 -4.73
CA TRP A 193 3.27 9.46 -3.31
C TRP A 193 4.71 9.38 -2.82
N GLU A 194 5.05 10.24 -1.88
CA GLU A 194 6.30 10.24 -1.15
C GLU A 194 6.03 9.91 0.31
N LEU A 195 6.74 8.93 0.86
CA LEU A 195 6.73 8.65 2.28
C LEU A 195 7.53 9.75 3.01
N THR A 196 6.87 10.49 3.89
CA THR A 196 7.47 11.62 4.62
C THR A 196 7.77 11.31 6.07
N ASP A 197 6.96 10.45 6.68
CA ASP A 197 7.13 10.05 8.07
C ASP A 197 6.52 8.66 8.29
N PHE A 198 7.05 7.95 9.28
CA PHE A 198 6.57 6.63 9.69
C PHE A 198 6.78 6.47 11.18
N ASP A 199 5.67 6.33 11.90
CA ASP A 199 5.68 6.17 13.34
C ASP A 199 4.94 4.90 13.77
N THR A 200 5.25 4.41 14.97
CA THR A 200 4.66 3.19 15.49
C THR A 200 4.34 3.32 16.96
N GLU A 201 3.11 2.97 17.33
CA GLU A 201 2.65 2.97 18.71
C GLU A 201 2.08 1.61 19.09
N LEU A 202 2.37 1.14 20.30
CA LEU A 202 1.73 -0.02 20.91
C LEU A 202 0.56 0.46 21.77
N LEU A 203 -0.63 -0.06 21.51
CA LEU A 203 -1.85 0.26 22.25
C LEU A 203 -2.45 -1.02 22.84
N SER A 204 -2.87 -0.98 24.11
CA SER A 204 -3.80 -1.98 24.66
C SER A 204 -5.20 -1.39 24.70
N PHE A 205 -6.18 -2.15 24.23
CA PHE A 205 -7.58 -1.75 24.22
C PHE A 205 -8.42 -2.69 25.08
N LEU A 206 -9.23 -2.11 25.97
CA LEU A 206 -10.20 -2.81 26.79
C LEU A 206 -11.52 -2.94 26.03
N PHE A 207 -11.92 -4.16 25.67
CA PHE A 207 -13.26 -4.38 25.12
C PHE A 207 -14.25 -4.71 26.23
N GLN A 208 -15.24 -3.82 26.42
CA GLN A 208 -16.19 -3.87 27.53
C GLN A 208 -17.43 -4.75 27.25
N GLY A 209 -17.44 -5.50 26.15
CA GLY A 209 -18.59 -6.29 25.69
C GLY A 209 -18.58 -7.78 26.06
N VAL A 210 -17.55 -8.26 26.76
CA VAL A 210 -17.41 -9.67 27.18
C VAL A 210 -17.70 -9.80 28.68
N VAL A 211 -18.05 -11.00 29.14
CA VAL A 211 -18.41 -11.34 30.54
C VAL A 211 -17.34 -10.90 31.54
N SER A 212 -16.08 -10.79 31.10
CA SER A 212 -14.95 -10.17 31.77
C SER A 212 -14.33 -9.07 30.89
N PRO A 213 -13.85 -7.96 31.47
CA PRO A 213 -13.05 -7.01 30.72
C PRO A 213 -11.73 -7.68 30.33
N GLU A 214 -11.54 -7.86 29.03
CA GLU A 214 -10.31 -8.39 28.45
C GLU A 214 -9.60 -7.28 27.67
N GLU A 215 -8.28 -7.36 27.61
CA GLU A 215 -7.43 -6.43 26.87
C GLU A 215 -6.88 -7.12 25.63
N TRP A 216 -6.86 -6.39 24.51
CA TRP A 216 -6.20 -6.79 23.27
C TRP A 216 -5.00 -5.87 23.04
N ALA A 217 -3.85 -6.46 22.72
CA ALA A 217 -2.67 -5.71 22.29
C ALA A 217 -2.75 -5.47 20.78
N MET A 218 -2.62 -4.21 20.36
CA MET A 218 -2.59 -3.80 18.95
C MET A 218 -1.38 -2.92 18.69
N MET A 219 -0.84 -3.01 17.48
CA MET A 219 0.18 -2.11 16.97
C MET A 219 -0.42 -1.18 15.93
N ILE A 220 -0.26 0.12 16.16
CA ILE A 220 -0.72 1.17 15.25
C ILE A 220 0.50 1.69 14.50
N TYR A 221 0.46 1.56 13.19
CA TYR A 221 1.44 2.14 12.28
C TYR A 221 0.86 3.44 11.70
N THR A 222 1.49 4.56 12.02
CA THR A 222 1.08 5.87 11.52
C THR A 222 1.97 6.25 10.33
N VAL A 223 1.35 6.29 9.16
CA VAL A 223 2.02 6.48 7.87
C VAL A 223 1.69 7.86 7.33
N LYS A 224 2.71 8.71 7.14
CA LYS A 224 2.52 10.05 6.58
C LYS A 224 3.04 10.11 5.15
N ILE A 225 2.12 10.34 4.21
CA ILE A 225 2.41 10.43 2.79
C ILE A 225 2.12 11.82 2.24
N ARG A 226 2.95 12.26 1.30
CA ARG A 226 2.78 13.53 0.58
C ARG A 226 2.67 13.28 -0.92
N ARG A 227 1.71 13.93 -1.58
CA ARG A 227 1.55 13.80 -3.03
C ARG A 227 2.64 14.60 -3.76
N ARG A 228 3.16 14.05 -4.87
CA ARG A 228 4.05 14.76 -5.79
C ARG A 228 3.20 15.53 -6.81
N PRO A 229 3.17 16.87 -6.78
CA PRO A 229 2.22 17.66 -7.57
C PRO A 229 2.60 17.76 -9.05
N THR A 230 3.83 17.42 -9.44
CA THR A 230 4.41 17.70 -10.76
C THR A 230 3.52 17.28 -11.93
N HIS A 231 2.92 16.09 -11.86
CA HIS A 231 2.03 15.58 -12.90
C HIS A 231 0.80 16.49 -13.09
N TYR A 232 0.18 16.92 -11.98
CA TYR A 232 -0.99 17.80 -11.99
C TYR A 232 -0.66 19.21 -12.43
N LEU A 233 0.52 19.73 -12.09
CA LEU A 233 0.96 21.05 -12.54
C LEU A 233 1.14 21.08 -14.07
N VAL A 234 1.84 20.08 -14.61
CA VAL A 234 2.16 20.00 -16.04
C VAL A 234 0.93 19.70 -16.89
N ASN A 235 0.04 18.81 -16.42
CA ASN A 235 -1.07 18.33 -17.24
C ASN A 235 -2.40 19.04 -16.98
N LEU A 236 -2.57 19.72 -15.83
CA LEU A 236 -3.81 20.43 -15.52
C LEU A 236 -3.62 21.96 -15.48
N LEU A 237 -2.71 22.47 -14.64
CA LEU A 237 -2.57 23.91 -14.46
C LEU A 237 -1.99 24.62 -15.69
N ILE A 238 -0.93 24.08 -16.28
CA ILE A 238 -0.29 24.71 -17.47
C ILE A 238 -1.26 24.79 -18.66
N PRO A 239 -1.97 23.71 -19.08
CA PRO A 239 -2.92 23.78 -20.18
C PRO A 239 -4.06 24.76 -19.92
N SER A 240 -4.62 24.78 -18.71
CA SER A 240 -5.64 25.74 -18.31
C SER A 240 -5.14 27.19 -18.41
N ALA A 241 -3.93 27.48 -17.91
CA ALA A 241 -3.33 28.80 -17.99
C ALA A 241 -3.08 29.24 -19.44
N LEU A 242 -2.69 28.31 -20.33
CA LEU A 242 -2.52 28.60 -21.76
C LEU A 242 -3.86 28.93 -22.44
N LEU A 243 -4.95 28.21 -22.11
CA LEU A 243 -6.29 28.53 -22.63
C LEU A 243 -6.77 29.90 -22.16
N MET A 244 -6.56 30.24 -20.88
CA MET A 244 -6.86 31.57 -20.35
C MET A 244 -6.03 32.66 -21.06
N LEU A 245 -4.75 32.40 -21.33
CA LEU A 245 -3.91 33.34 -22.07
C LEU A 245 -4.40 33.53 -23.50
N ILE A 246 -4.77 32.46 -24.20
CA ILE A 246 -5.32 32.51 -25.56
C ILE A 246 -6.61 33.34 -25.59
N GLU A 247 -7.46 33.18 -24.58
CA GLU A 247 -8.68 33.96 -24.44
C GLU A 247 -8.37 35.45 -24.31
N ILE A 248 -7.43 35.84 -23.45
CA ILE A 248 -7.05 37.25 -23.27
C ILE A 248 -6.44 37.80 -24.56
N LEU A 249 -5.59 37.02 -25.24
CA LEU A 249 -4.98 37.40 -26.51
C LEU A 249 -6.00 37.55 -27.65
N SER A 250 -7.19 36.96 -27.53
CA SER A 250 -8.23 37.10 -28.55
C SER A 250 -8.80 38.52 -28.64
N PHE A 251 -8.58 39.39 -27.65
CA PHE A 251 -8.91 40.82 -27.77
C PHE A 251 -8.14 41.54 -28.87
N PHE A 252 -6.96 41.04 -29.24
CA PHE A 252 -6.17 41.59 -30.35
C PHE A 252 -6.80 41.29 -31.73
N LEU A 253 -7.77 40.38 -31.80
CA LEU A 253 -8.55 40.15 -33.01
C LEU A 253 -9.53 41.32 -33.25
N PRO A 254 -9.72 41.74 -34.51
CA PRO A 254 -10.58 42.86 -34.85
C PRO A 254 -12.03 42.58 -34.41
N ALA A 255 -12.58 43.46 -33.57
CA ALA A 255 -13.90 43.31 -32.96
C ALA A 255 -15.09 43.42 -33.94
N HIS A 256 -14.84 43.87 -35.18
CA HIS A 256 -15.82 43.86 -36.28
C HIS A 256 -15.94 42.49 -36.97
N SER A 257 -15.00 41.58 -36.75
CA SER A 257 -15.06 40.23 -37.34
C SER A 257 -15.95 39.32 -36.50
N THR A 258 -16.92 38.66 -37.16
CA THR A 258 -17.70 37.57 -36.54
C THR A 258 -16.76 36.45 -36.04
N ASP A 259 -15.59 36.33 -36.66
CA ASP A 259 -14.55 35.35 -36.34
C ASP A 259 -14.03 35.46 -34.90
N ARG A 260 -13.96 36.66 -34.31
CA ARG A 260 -13.53 36.82 -32.91
C ARG A 260 -14.53 36.19 -31.92
N SER A 261 -15.82 36.40 -32.12
CA SER A 261 -16.86 35.83 -31.24
C SER A 261 -16.92 34.31 -31.39
N ILE A 262 -16.79 33.80 -32.63
CA ILE A 262 -16.73 32.36 -32.89
C ILE A 262 -15.50 31.75 -32.22
N PHE A 263 -14.33 32.38 -32.36
CA PHE A 263 -13.09 31.95 -31.71
C PHE A 263 -13.23 31.85 -30.19
N LYS A 264 -13.74 32.90 -29.53
CA LYS A 264 -13.97 32.89 -28.06
C LYS A 264 -14.93 31.77 -27.64
N VAL A 265 -16.01 31.54 -28.39
CA VAL A 265 -16.95 30.43 -28.14
C VAL A 265 -16.27 29.07 -28.30
N THR A 266 -15.42 28.89 -29.32
CA THR A 266 -14.66 27.64 -29.51
C THR A 266 -13.69 27.37 -28.37
N VAL A 267 -12.96 28.39 -27.89
CA VAL A 267 -12.04 28.27 -26.75
C VAL A 267 -12.81 27.94 -25.46
N LEU A 268 -13.96 28.59 -25.23
CA LEU A 268 -14.85 28.30 -24.09
C LEU A 268 -15.36 26.86 -24.13
N LEU A 269 -15.77 26.36 -25.30
CA LEU A 269 -16.18 24.97 -25.47
C LEU A 269 -15.03 24.00 -25.18
N GLY A 270 -13.83 24.29 -25.69
CA GLY A 270 -12.62 23.51 -25.40
C GLY A 270 -12.30 23.46 -23.90
N TYR A 271 -12.47 24.59 -23.19
CA TYR A 271 -12.28 24.66 -21.76
C TYR A 271 -13.35 23.87 -20.98
N ALA A 272 -14.61 23.89 -21.42
CA ALA A 272 -15.67 23.07 -20.83
C ALA A 272 -15.37 21.56 -20.99
N VAL A 273 -14.87 21.14 -22.14
CA VAL A 273 -14.43 19.74 -22.37
C VAL A 273 -13.24 19.39 -21.47
N PHE A 274 -12.27 20.29 -21.35
CA PHE A 274 -11.15 20.11 -20.41
C PHE A 274 -11.64 19.95 -18.97
N LEU A 275 -12.63 20.73 -18.53
CA LEU A 275 -13.18 20.64 -17.19
C LEU A 275 -13.87 19.31 -16.92
N LEU A 276 -14.56 18.72 -17.92
CA LEU A 276 -15.13 17.38 -17.80
C LEU A 276 -14.04 16.34 -17.55
N PHE A 277 -12.93 16.42 -18.29
CA PHE A 277 -11.78 15.54 -18.08
C PHE A 277 -11.16 15.72 -16.67
N VAL A 278 -11.08 16.95 -16.18
CA VAL A 278 -10.62 17.21 -14.80
C VAL A 278 -11.57 16.62 -13.76
N ASN A 279 -12.89 16.69 -13.99
CA ASN A 279 -13.88 16.15 -13.07
C ASN A 279 -13.75 14.62 -12.90
N ASP A 280 -13.38 13.91 -13.97
CA ASP A 280 -13.15 12.47 -13.94
C ASP A 280 -11.89 12.07 -13.14
N ILE A 281 -10.90 12.96 -13.01
CA ILE A 281 -9.63 12.69 -12.33
C ILE A 281 -9.67 13.13 -10.86
N LEU A 282 -10.40 14.20 -10.54
CA LEU A 282 -10.44 14.73 -9.19
C LEU A 282 -11.18 13.77 -8.26
N PRO A 283 -10.58 13.40 -7.10
CA PRO A 283 -11.24 12.52 -6.16
C PRO A 283 -12.52 13.15 -5.62
N VAL A 284 -13.63 12.43 -5.75
CA VAL A 284 -14.92 12.82 -5.17
C VAL A 284 -14.97 12.25 -3.75
N ASN A 285 -14.50 13.04 -2.78
CA ASN A 285 -14.49 12.63 -1.37
C ASN A 285 -15.54 13.42 -0.57
N SER A 286 -16.06 12.79 0.49
CA SER A 286 -17.00 13.39 1.44
C SER A 286 -16.42 14.56 2.24
N GLY A 287 -15.09 14.74 2.21
CA GLY A 287 -14.35 15.78 2.95
C GLY A 287 -14.39 17.19 2.34
N GLY A 288 -15.02 17.37 1.17
CA GLY A 288 -15.20 18.68 0.53
C GLY A 288 -14.56 18.78 -0.85
N THR A 289 -14.79 19.93 -1.51
CA THR A 289 -14.30 20.18 -2.87
C THR A 289 -12.86 20.68 -2.84
N PRO A 290 -11.94 20.12 -3.65
CA PRO A 290 -10.54 20.54 -3.69
C PRO A 290 -10.41 21.98 -4.22
N LEU A 291 -9.42 22.74 -3.71
CA LEU A 291 -9.16 24.13 -4.09
C LEU A 291 -8.95 24.28 -5.61
N ILE A 292 -8.28 23.31 -6.24
CA ILE A 292 -8.05 23.31 -7.69
C ILE A 292 -9.35 23.27 -8.49
N GLY A 293 -10.40 22.61 -7.98
CA GLY A 293 -11.73 22.61 -8.59
C GLY A 293 -12.34 24.00 -8.58
N GLY A 294 -12.21 24.72 -7.46
CA GLY A 294 -12.60 26.12 -7.35
C GLY A 294 -11.85 27.02 -8.34
N TYR A 295 -10.53 26.82 -8.50
CA TYR A 295 -9.72 27.54 -9.49
C TYR A 295 -10.29 27.37 -10.91
N PHE A 296 -10.55 26.14 -11.34
CA PHE A 296 -11.04 25.92 -12.71
C PHE A 296 -12.45 26.49 -12.94
N LEU A 297 -13.31 26.50 -11.93
CA LEU A 297 -14.63 27.13 -11.97
C LEU A 297 -14.54 28.66 -12.08
N VAL A 298 -13.62 29.29 -11.35
CA VAL A 298 -13.36 30.73 -11.45
C VAL A 298 -12.85 31.08 -12.85
N CYS A 299 -11.91 30.32 -13.40
CA CYS A 299 -11.44 30.49 -14.77
C CYS A 299 -12.59 30.38 -15.79
N LEU A 300 -13.48 29.38 -15.66
CA LEU A 300 -14.65 29.26 -16.52
C LEU A 300 -15.55 30.51 -16.44
N ALA A 301 -15.80 31.01 -15.23
CA ALA A 301 -16.61 32.21 -15.03
C ALA A 301 -15.98 33.45 -15.67
N LEU A 302 -14.66 33.61 -15.55
CA LEU A 302 -13.92 34.69 -16.21
C LEU A 302 -14.03 34.61 -17.73
N MET A 303 -13.90 33.42 -18.31
CA MET A 303 -14.06 33.22 -19.75
C MET A 303 -15.46 33.55 -20.28
N ILE A 304 -16.49 33.30 -19.47
CA ILE A 304 -17.87 33.68 -19.81
C ILE A 304 -18.03 35.20 -19.77
N VAL A 305 -17.48 35.86 -18.74
CA VAL A 305 -17.52 37.33 -18.61
C VAL A 305 -16.81 38.00 -19.79
N ASP A 306 -15.64 37.49 -20.17
CA ASP A 306 -14.87 37.96 -21.32
C ASP A 306 -15.61 37.84 -22.66
N LEU A 307 -16.31 36.72 -22.88
CA LEU A 307 -17.16 36.53 -24.05
C LEU A 307 -18.30 37.57 -24.07
N LEU A 308 -18.96 37.80 -22.93
CA LEU A 308 -20.03 38.79 -22.81
C LEU A 308 -19.53 40.21 -23.07
N GLU A 309 -18.36 40.57 -22.57
CA GLU A 309 -17.70 41.85 -22.85
C GLU A 309 -17.44 42.01 -24.36
N SER A 310 -16.90 40.98 -25.00
CA SER A 310 -16.66 40.99 -26.45
C SER A 310 -17.93 41.20 -27.27
N ILE A 311 -19.03 40.55 -26.89
CA ILE A 311 -20.34 40.73 -27.53
C ILE A 311 -20.85 42.16 -27.34
N LEU A 312 -20.71 42.72 -26.13
CA LEU A 312 -21.10 44.09 -25.83
C LEU A 312 -20.31 45.10 -26.68
N ILE A 313 -18.98 44.96 -26.75
CA ILE A 313 -18.11 45.82 -27.57
C ILE A 313 -18.52 45.75 -29.04
N SER A 314 -18.71 44.54 -29.58
CA SER A 314 -19.12 44.35 -30.98
C SER A 314 -20.46 45.03 -31.26
N ARG A 315 -21.43 44.93 -30.34
CA ARG A 315 -22.74 45.60 -30.45
C ARG A 315 -22.64 47.12 -30.42
N ILE A 316 -21.81 47.68 -29.54
CA ILE A 316 -21.60 49.15 -29.46
C ILE A 316 -20.98 49.65 -30.76
N MET A 317 -19.95 48.98 -31.26
CA MET A 317 -19.27 49.39 -32.49
C MET A 317 -20.16 49.28 -33.74
N HIS A 318 -21.00 48.25 -33.82
CA HIS A 318 -21.98 48.14 -34.91
C HIS A 318 -23.05 49.24 -34.83
N ARG A 319 -23.40 49.73 -33.63
CA ARG A 319 -24.37 50.83 -33.48
C ARG A 319 -23.77 52.20 -33.83
N SER A 320 -22.45 52.37 -33.71
CA SER A 320 -21.75 53.63 -34.02
C SER A 320 -21.33 53.78 -35.49
N SER A 321 -21.39 52.70 -36.28
CA SER A 321 -21.17 52.71 -37.74
C SER A 321 -22.47 52.90 -38.49
#